data_AF-A0A9P1C1J7-F1
#
_entry.id   AF-A0A9P1C1J7-F1
#
_cell.length_a   1.000
_cell.length_b   1.000
_cell.length_c   1.000
_cell.angle_alpha   90.00
_cell.angle_beta   90.00
_cell.angle_gamma   90.00
#
_symmetry.space_group_name_H-M   'P 1'
#
loop_
_entity.id
_entity.type
_entity.pdbx_description
1 polymer ?
#
loop_
_entity_poly.entity_id
_entity_poly.type
_entity_poly.pdbx_seq_one_letter_code
_entity_poly.pdbx_strand_id
1 'polypeptide(L)'
;GAYSWSQTATHMMWHPKDWLRLMQSSQLPQNVADDSISRPAYVLDAKTGLTMQFTIPSICPSLGELQMNNGNVKRQKQLLCHPLRKFLEECASEWDEYGKAWKAEDPSLKDPPPYPYTQKMVEDYLRRSEQ
;
A
#
# COMPACT_ATOMS: atom_id res chain seq x y z
N GLY A 1 -0.23 6.48 -1.87
CA GLY A 1 0.55 7.41 -1.04
C GLY A 1 0.32 8.83 -1.50
N ALA A 2 1.20 9.38 -2.33
CA ALA A 2 1.21 10.79 -2.74
C ALA A 2 -0.16 11.33 -3.19
N TYR A 3 -0.86 10.62 -4.08
CA TYR A 3 -2.19 11.02 -4.56
C TYR A 3 -3.21 11.24 -3.42
N SER A 4 -3.23 10.36 -2.42
CA SER A 4 -4.15 10.46 -1.27
C SER A 4 -3.85 11.70 -0.42
N TRP A 5 -2.56 12.01 -0.23
CA TRP A 5 -2.14 13.20 0.52
C TRP A 5 -2.52 14.50 -0.19
N SER A 6 -2.34 14.55 -1.52
CA SER A 6 -2.77 15.68 -2.34
C SER A 6 -4.30 15.84 -2.31
N GLN A 7 -5.06 14.75 -2.37
CA GLN A 7 -6.51 14.77 -2.23
C GLN A 7 -6.94 15.33 -0.87
N THR A 8 -6.35 14.86 0.24
CA THR A 8 -6.67 15.38 1.57
C THR A 8 -6.43 16.89 1.66
N ALA A 9 -5.26 17.37 1.22
CA ALA A 9 -4.96 18.81 1.24
C ALA A 9 -5.96 19.61 0.38
N THR A 10 -6.27 19.12 -0.82
CA THR A 10 -7.21 19.77 -1.73
C THR A 10 -8.64 19.80 -1.17
N HIS A 11 -9.09 18.70 -0.56
CA HIS A 11 -10.39 18.62 0.11
C HIS A 11 -10.52 19.67 1.20
N MET A 12 -9.49 19.84 2.05
CA MET A 12 -9.52 20.84 3.12
C MET A 12 -9.56 22.27 2.60
N MET A 13 -8.92 22.55 1.46
CA MET A 13 -8.99 23.87 0.81
C MET A 13 -10.38 24.16 0.23
N TRP A 14 -11.03 23.17 -0.39
CA TRP A 14 -12.34 23.35 -1.02
C TRP A 14 -13.52 23.24 -0.04
N HIS A 15 -13.35 22.49 1.05
CA HIS A 15 -14.38 22.25 2.06
C HIS A 15 -13.91 22.70 3.45
N PRO A 16 -13.76 24.02 3.69
CA PRO A 16 -13.20 24.54 4.95
C PRO A 16 -14.03 24.17 6.20
N LYS A 17 -15.32 23.82 6.04
CA LYS A 17 -16.15 23.31 7.14
C LYS A 17 -15.68 21.95 7.65
N ASP A 18 -15.16 21.09 6.76
CA ASP A 18 -14.60 19.80 7.15
C ASP A 18 -13.25 19.96 7.85
N TRP A 19 -12.47 20.98 7.47
CA TRP A 19 -11.26 21.36 8.22
C TRP A 19 -11.58 21.75 9.67
N LEU A 20 -12.63 22.56 9.88
CA LEU A 20 -13.06 22.93 11.23
C LEU A 20 -13.45 21.70 12.07
N ARG A 21 -14.13 20.71 11.47
CA ARG A 21 -14.47 19.45 12.15
C ARG A 21 -13.23 18.66 12.54
N LEU A 22 -12.24 18.57 11.66
CA LEU A 22 -10.97 17.91 11.97
C LEU A 22 -10.27 18.58 13.15
N MET A 23 -10.17 19.91 13.13
CA MET A 23 -9.53 20.66 14.21
C MET A 23 -10.27 20.54 15.55
N GLN A 24 -11.61 20.47 15.53
CA GLN A 24 -12.43 20.33 16.73
C GLN A 24 -12.48 18.88 17.27
N SER A 25 -12.16 17.88 16.44
CA SER A 25 -12.24 16.47 16.81
C SER A 25 -11.36 16.07 17.98
N SER A 26 -10.23 16.75 18.19
CA SER A 26 -9.16 16.35 19.13
C SER A 26 -8.63 14.92 18.91
N GLN A 27 -8.91 14.31 17.75
CA GLN A 27 -8.51 12.94 17.40
C GLN A 27 -7.29 12.90 16.46
N LEU A 28 -6.86 14.06 15.93
CA LEU A 28 -5.74 14.13 15.01
C LEU A 28 -4.42 13.76 15.72
N PRO A 29 -3.65 12.83 15.16
CA PRO A 29 -2.31 12.53 15.65
C PRO A 29 -1.42 13.78 15.65
N GLN A 30 -0.63 13.95 16.70
CA GLN A 30 0.40 14.98 16.76
C GLN A 30 1.75 14.38 16.37
N ASN A 31 2.43 15.02 15.41
CA ASN A 31 3.81 14.70 15.06
C ASN A 31 4.74 15.66 15.81
N VAL A 32 5.85 15.15 16.32
CA VAL A 32 6.86 15.93 17.03
C VAL A 32 8.17 15.88 16.24
N ALA A 33 8.99 16.92 16.37
CA ALA A 33 10.34 16.91 15.80
C ALA A 33 11.17 15.79 16.45
N ASP A 34 12.07 15.21 15.66
CA ASP A 34 13.03 14.23 16.12
C ASP A 34 14.44 14.75 15.85
N ASP A 35 15.04 15.34 16.88
CA ASP A 35 16.35 15.98 16.80
C ASP A 35 17.47 14.95 16.56
N SER A 36 17.27 13.68 16.95
CA SER A 36 18.29 12.62 16.79
C SER A 36 18.63 12.33 15.33
N ILE A 37 17.62 12.47 14.45
CA ILE A 37 17.74 12.33 13.00
C ILE A 37 17.53 13.65 12.26
N SER A 38 17.51 14.77 12.98
CA SER A 38 17.25 16.12 12.42
C SER A 38 15.97 16.20 11.58
N ARG A 39 14.91 15.49 11.98
CA ARG A 39 13.62 15.50 11.29
C ARG A 39 12.68 16.55 11.91
N PRO A 40 12.26 17.58 11.16
CA PRO A 40 11.34 18.58 11.68
C PRO A 40 9.90 18.04 11.80
N ALA A 41 9.10 18.63 12.70
CA ALA A 41 7.76 18.16 13.05
C ALA A 41 6.74 18.15 11.88
N TYR A 42 6.96 18.93 10.81
CA TYR A 42 6.10 18.92 9.64
C TYR A 42 6.37 17.73 8.70
N VAL A 43 7.49 17.04 8.85
CA VAL A 43 7.81 15.83 8.09
C VAL A 43 7.20 14.63 8.80
N LEU A 44 6.14 14.09 8.23
CA LEU A 44 5.43 12.93 8.78
C LEU A 44 6.30 11.67 8.70
N ASP A 45 6.39 10.96 9.83
CA ASP A 45 6.93 9.60 9.82
C ASP A 45 5.86 8.59 9.36
N ALA A 46 6.27 7.34 9.11
CA ALA A 46 5.38 6.30 8.65
C ALA A 46 4.24 6.00 9.64
N LYS A 47 4.52 6.06 10.94
CA LYS A 47 3.55 5.78 12.01
C LYS A 47 2.44 6.83 12.06
N THR A 48 2.84 8.10 12.05
CA THR A 48 1.94 9.24 12.09
C THR A 48 1.18 9.36 10.78
N GLY A 49 1.87 9.20 9.66
CA GLY A 49 1.25 9.18 8.33
C GLY A 49 0.19 8.10 8.18
N LEU A 50 0.47 6.88 8.64
CA LEU A 50 -0.49 5.77 8.61
C LEU A 50 -1.70 6.06 9.50
N THR A 51 -1.47 6.55 10.73
CA THR A 51 -2.57 6.90 11.64
C THR A 51 -3.47 7.98 11.04
N MET A 52 -2.87 9.06 10.51
CA MET A 52 -3.60 10.14 9.83
C MET A 52 -4.41 9.64 8.64
N GLN A 53 -3.89 8.66 7.89
CA GLN A 53 -4.57 8.10 6.72
C GLN A 53 -5.90 7.40 7.08
N PHE A 54 -6.04 6.90 8.31
CA PHE A 54 -7.31 6.31 8.78
C PHE A 54 -8.17 7.31 9.55
N THR A 55 -7.56 8.16 10.38
CA THR A 55 -8.29 9.12 11.23
C THR A 55 -8.99 10.21 10.42
N ILE A 56 -8.36 10.75 9.38
CA ILE A 56 -8.95 11.85 8.62
C ILE A 56 -10.24 11.41 7.88
N PRO A 57 -10.24 10.30 7.13
CA PRO A 57 -11.45 9.77 6.51
C PRO A 57 -12.58 9.41 7.49
N SER A 58 -12.28 8.98 8.71
CA SER A 58 -13.31 8.64 9.69
C SER A 58 -14.03 9.89 10.24
N ILE A 59 -13.36 11.03 10.29
CA ILE A 59 -13.93 12.31 10.74
C ILE A 59 -14.59 13.06 9.57
N CYS A 60 -14.11 12.85 8.35
CA CYS A 60 -14.63 13.45 7.12
C CYS A 60 -15.15 12.37 6.15
N PRO A 61 -16.39 11.88 6.33
CA PRO A 61 -16.94 10.80 5.51
C PRO A 61 -16.91 11.07 3.99
N SER A 62 -17.12 12.32 3.57
CA SER A 62 -17.05 12.74 2.16
C SER A 62 -15.67 12.48 1.54
N LEU A 63 -14.60 12.77 2.30
CA LEU A 63 -13.23 12.46 1.88
C LEU A 63 -12.99 10.95 1.89
N GLY A 64 -13.54 10.24 2.87
CA GLY A 64 -13.48 8.78 2.93
C GLY A 64 -14.09 8.13 1.69
N GLU A 65 -15.32 8.50 1.33
CA GLU A 65 -16.00 8.04 0.12
C GLU A 65 -15.19 8.34 -1.15
N LEU A 66 -14.63 9.56 -1.26
CA LEU A 66 -13.78 9.94 -2.38
C LEU A 66 -12.52 9.05 -2.48
N GLN A 67 -11.91 8.71 -1.33
CA GLN A 67 -10.68 7.93 -1.28
C GLN A 67 -10.90 6.43 -1.46
N MET A 68 -12.11 5.89 -1.24
CA MET A 68 -12.41 4.47 -1.47
C MET A 68 -12.07 4.01 -2.89
N ASN A 69 -12.20 4.91 -3.88
CA ASN A 69 -11.89 4.59 -5.27
C ASN A 69 -10.39 4.54 -5.59
N ASN A 70 -9.51 4.97 -4.68
CA ASN A 70 -8.07 5.01 -4.92
C ASN A 70 -7.44 3.62 -5.06
N GLY A 71 -8.06 2.60 -4.46
CA GLY A 71 -7.62 1.20 -4.59
C GLY A 71 -7.62 0.71 -6.04
N ASN A 72 -8.62 1.12 -6.82
CA ASN A 72 -8.78 0.72 -8.22
C ASN A 72 -7.63 1.21 -9.09
N VAL A 73 -7.18 2.45 -8.88
CA VAL A 73 -6.05 3.03 -9.61
C VAL A 73 -4.77 2.25 -9.34
N LYS A 74 -4.53 1.84 -8.09
CA LYS A 74 -3.36 1.02 -7.76
C LYS A 74 -3.42 -0.33 -8.47
N ARG A 75 -4.56 -1.04 -8.39
CA ARG A 75 -4.76 -2.33 -9.07
C ARG A 75 -4.53 -2.20 -10.57
N GLN A 76 -5.16 -1.21 -11.21
CA GLN A 76 -5.03 -0.97 -12.65
C GLN A 76 -3.58 -0.70 -13.04
N LYS A 77 -2.87 0.16 -12.30
CA LYS A 77 -1.44 0.40 -12.55
C LYS A 77 -0.63 -0.87 -12.45
N GLN A 78 -0.89 -1.72 -11.46
CA GLN A 78 -0.17 -2.99 -11.32
C GLN A 78 -0.42 -3.91 -12.51
N LEU A 79 -1.67 -4.08 -12.92
CA LEU A 79 -2.04 -4.93 -14.06
C LEU A 79 -1.51 -4.41 -15.41
N LEU A 80 -1.48 -3.09 -15.60
CA LEU A 80 -1.04 -2.46 -16.85
C LEU A 80 0.49 -2.39 -16.96
N CYS A 81 1.20 -2.21 -15.84
CA CYS A 81 2.65 -2.07 -15.84
C CYS A 81 3.41 -3.40 -15.70
N HIS A 82 2.77 -4.44 -15.16
CA HIS A 82 3.42 -5.74 -14.94
C HIS A 82 2.72 -6.84 -15.74
N PRO A 83 3.21 -7.15 -16.96
CA PRO A 83 2.67 -8.23 -17.76
C PRO A 83 2.70 -9.55 -16.98
N LEU A 84 1.54 -10.20 -16.87
CA LEU A 84 1.35 -11.39 -16.03
C LEU A 84 2.42 -12.46 -16.24
N ARG A 85 2.75 -12.77 -17.50
CA ARG A 85 3.76 -13.77 -17.84
C ARG A 85 5.13 -13.42 -17.24
N LYS A 86 5.61 -12.19 -17.44
CA LYS A 86 6.92 -11.75 -16.92
C LYS A 86 6.94 -11.74 -15.39
N PHE A 87 5.86 -11.25 -14.79
CA PHE A 87 5.73 -11.22 -13.34
C PHE A 87 5.80 -12.64 -12.73
N LEU A 88 5.12 -13.62 -13.33
CA LEU A 88 5.18 -15.00 -12.85
C LEU A 88 6.54 -15.67 -13.10
N GLU A 89 7.22 -15.33 -14.21
CA GLU A 89 8.59 -15.78 -14.46
C GLU A 89 9.56 -15.26 -13.39
N GLU A 90 9.44 -13.98 -13.00
CA GLU A 90 10.22 -13.40 -11.91
C GLU A 90 9.90 -14.07 -10.57
N CYS A 91 8.62 -14.27 -10.23
CA CYS A 91 8.24 -14.98 -9.01
C CYS A 91 8.76 -16.42 -8.95
N ALA A 92 8.73 -17.15 -10.08
CA ALA A 92 9.26 -18.50 -10.15
C ALA A 92 10.79 -18.52 -10.01
N SER A 93 11.49 -17.55 -10.60
CA SER A 93 12.94 -17.41 -10.45
C SER A 93 13.32 -17.14 -8.99
N GLU A 94 12.67 -16.17 -8.33
CA GLU A 94 12.93 -15.85 -6.93
C GLU A 94 12.64 -17.05 -6.02
N TRP A 95 11.55 -17.79 -6.28
CA TRP A 95 11.22 -19.01 -5.55
C TRP A 95 12.34 -20.05 -5.61
N ASP A 96 12.88 -20.29 -6.82
CA ASP A 96 13.97 -21.24 -7.03
C ASP A 96 15.27 -20.74 -6.37
N GLU A 97 15.54 -19.44 -6.40
CA GLU A 97 16.69 -18.82 -5.74
C GLU A 97 16.63 -19.00 -4.23
N TYR A 98 15.48 -18.73 -3.59
CA TYR A 98 15.30 -18.98 -2.16
C TYR A 98 15.46 -20.45 -1.81
N GLY A 99 14.90 -21.36 -2.61
CA GLY A 99 15.06 -22.80 -2.43
C GLY A 99 16.53 -23.24 -2.46
N LYS A 100 17.32 -22.71 -3.41
CA LYS A 100 18.76 -22.96 -3.50
C LYS A 100 19.52 -22.37 -2.33
N ALA A 101 19.20 -21.15 -1.90
CA ALA A 101 19.85 -20.50 -0.78
C ALA A 101 19.67 -21.30 0.52
N TRP A 102 18.43 -21.72 0.83
CA TRP A 102 18.17 -22.55 2.01
C TRP A 102 18.87 -23.90 1.97
N LYS A 103 18.91 -24.56 0.80
CA LYS A 103 19.62 -25.83 0.62
C LYS A 103 21.13 -25.67 0.74
N ALA A 104 21.69 -24.52 0.38
CA ALA A 104 23.10 -24.20 0.55
C ALA A 104 23.45 -23.95 2.03
N GLU A 105 22.53 -23.35 2.80
CA GLU A 105 22.68 -23.15 4.25
C GLU A 105 22.51 -24.46 5.04
N ASP A 106 21.54 -25.30 4.66
CA ASP A 106 21.32 -26.62 5.26
C ASP A 106 21.13 -27.70 4.18
N PRO A 107 22.20 -28.44 3.84
CA PRO A 107 22.16 -29.52 2.86
C PRO A 107 21.21 -30.68 3.22
N SER A 108 20.78 -30.79 4.49
CA SER A 108 19.87 -31.85 4.95
C SER A 108 18.41 -31.63 4.54
N LEU A 109 18.05 -30.39 4.18
CA LEU A 109 16.69 -30.05 3.72
C LEU A 109 16.32 -30.87 2.48
N LYS A 110 15.03 -31.11 2.25
CA LYS A 110 14.58 -31.71 0.98
C LYS A 110 14.76 -30.70 -0.17
N ASP A 111 14.79 -31.20 -1.40
CA ASP A 111 14.83 -30.32 -2.57
C ASP A 111 13.60 -29.41 -2.58
N PRO A 112 13.76 -28.12 -2.94
CA PRO A 112 12.67 -27.17 -2.95
C PRO A 112 11.58 -27.63 -3.94
N PRO A 113 10.30 -27.51 -3.56
CA PRO A 113 9.21 -27.85 -4.47
C PRO A 113 9.15 -26.85 -5.64
N PRO A 114 8.57 -27.23 -6.78
CA PRO A 114 8.38 -26.31 -7.90
C PRO A 114 7.43 -25.16 -7.51
N TYR A 115 7.59 -24.02 -8.18
CA TYR A 115 6.70 -22.87 -8.00
C TYR A 115 5.22 -23.26 -8.20
N PRO A 116 4.32 -22.97 -7.25
CA PRO A 116 2.98 -23.59 -7.22
C PRO A 116 1.96 -22.95 -8.18
N TYR A 117 2.28 -21.82 -8.82
CA TYR A 117 1.33 -21.09 -9.66
C TYR A 117 1.70 -21.17 -11.13
N THR A 118 0.74 -21.60 -11.95
CA THR A 118 0.84 -21.52 -13.41
C THR A 118 0.14 -20.28 -13.93
N GLN A 119 0.53 -19.82 -15.13
CA GLN A 119 -0.11 -18.67 -15.78
C GLN A 119 -1.63 -18.86 -15.89
N LYS A 120 -2.09 -20.04 -16.33
CA LYS A 120 -3.52 -20.35 -16.48
C LYS A 120 -4.29 -20.22 -15.15
N MET A 121 -3.72 -20.69 -14.04
CA MET A 121 -4.36 -20.58 -12.72
C MET A 121 -4.53 -19.12 -12.32
N VAL A 122 -3.53 -18.29 -12.55
CA VAL A 122 -3.58 -16.87 -12.18
C VAL A 122 -4.50 -16.08 -13.11
N GLU A 123 -4.54 -16.40 -14.40
CA GLU A 123 -5.54 -15.85 -15.33
C GLU A 123 -6.97 -16.15 -14.88
N ASP A 124 -7.24 -17.39 -14.43
CA ASP A 124 -8.54 -17.76 -13.90
C ASP A 124 -8.87 -17.01 -12.59
N TYR A 125 -7.89 -16.77 -11.71
CA TYR A 125 -8.08 -15.94 -10.52
C TYR A 125 -8.38 -14.48 -10.86
N LEU A 126 -7.65 -13.89 -11.80
CA LEU A 126 -7.88 -12.53 -12.25
C LEU A 126 -9.28 -12.38 -12.85
N ARG A 127 -9.71 -13.34 -13.70
CA ARG A 127 -11.06 -13.36 -14.29
C ARG A 127 -12.16 -13.44 -13.23
N ARG A 128 -11.97 -14.22 -12.17
CA ARG A 128 -12.92 -14.32 -11.05
C ARG A 128 -12.95 -13.04 -10.20
N SER A 129 -11.84 -12.33 -10.08
CA SER A 129 -11.76 -11.07 -9.32
C SER A 129 -12.47 -9.89 -9.99
N GLU A 130 -12.88 -10.06 -11.25
CA GLU A 130 -13.59 -9.04 -12.04
C GLU A 130 -15.12 -9.22 -12.02
N GLN A 131 -15.62 -10.30 -11.40
CA GLN A 131 -17.04 -10.58 -11.17
C GLN A 131 -17.47 -10.08 -9.78
#